data_AF-A0A0N4XL16-F1
#
_entry.id   AF-A0A0N4XL16-F1
#
_cell.length_a   1.000
_cell.length_b   1.000
_cell.length_c   1.000
_cell.angle_alpha   90.00
_cell.angle_beta   90.00
_cell.angle_gamma   90.00
#
_symmetry.space_group_name_H-M   'P 1'
#
loop_
_entity.id
_entity.type
_entity.pdbx_description
1 polymer ?
#
loop_
_entity_poly.entity_id
_entity_poly.type
_entity_poly.pdbx_seq_one_letter_code
_entity_poly.pdbx_strand_id
1 'polypeptide(L)'
;MATVAREGVLLFSGDRSSDFIEISIQDRVLRAEFSLGNGSKVVRMENERRNRVNDGEWHTVHIIFYDRQLTLVLDECDAFVALHARGAVPCAAQAKIDLPAKCVDLSVPCFRFLDVYNGLFVGGRPALSGKVEEGFSGCIANLTLNEQLIEFSSLAEMDVRGSVVEGCAHRKDFCADSPCSLEAKCVNRWNGANCRCPHSAHHTGTCSAGKWSVKVYLYSAAKRLSAKRQG
;
A
#
# COMPACT_ATOMS: atom_id res chain seq x y z
N MET A 1 3.15 -9.28 -4.75
CA MET A 1 4.23 -8.40 -4.24
C MET A 1 4.21 -8.40 -2.73
N ALA A 2 5.34 -8.14 -2.06
CA ALA A 2 5.44 -8.02 -0.61
C ALA A 2 6.35 -6.84 -0.23
N THR A 3 5.95 -6.02 0.73
CA THR A 3 6.74 -4.84 1.15
C THR A 3 6.35 -4.34 2.54
N VAL A 4 7.21 -3.51 3.12
CA VAL A 4 6.86 -2.62 4.24
C VAL A 4 6.98 -1.13 3.91
N ALA A 5 7.45 -0.82 2.70
CA ALA A 5 7.57 0.54 2.20
C ALA A 5 6.18 1.17 2.13
N ARG A 6 6.12 2.47 2.46
CA ARG A 6 4.86 3.23 2.40
C ARG A 6 4.56 3.72 0.99
N GLU A 7 5.59 3.81 0.18
CA GLU A 7 5.59 4.41 -1.15
C GLU A 7 6.53 3.61 -2.06
N GLY A 8 6.24 3.64 -3.36
CA GLY A 8 7.10 3.04 -4.39
C GLY A 8 6.31 2.63 -5.63
N VAL A 9 6.90 2.81 -6.81
CA VAL A 9 6.35 2.40 -8.09
C VAL A 9 6.62 0.92 -8.32
N LEU A 10 5.54 0.14 -8.43
CA LEU A 10 5.60 -1.29 -8.73
C LEU A 10 5.82 -1.54 -10.22
N LEU A 11 5.10 -0.79 -11.06
CA LEU A 11 5.09 -0.96 -12.50
C LEU A 11 4.88 0.40 -13.17
N PHE A 12 5.64 0.67 -14.22
CA PHE A 12 5.48 1.85 -15.05
C PHE A 12 5.68 1.50 -16.53
N SER A 13 4.87 2.09 -17.40
CA SER A 13 5.08 2.04 -18.86
C SER A 13 4.54 3.32 -19.50
N GLY A 14 5.22 3.81 -20.53
CA GLY A 14 4.84 5.04 -21.24
C GLY A 14 5.61 6.28 -20.78
N ASP A 15 4.97 7.44 -20.93
CA ASP A 15 5.54 8.77 -20.62
C ASP A 15 4.48 9.63 -19.90
N ARG A 16 4.84 10.22 -18.76
CA ARG A 16 3.90 11.06 -17.98
C ARG A 16 3.45 12.33 -18.70
N SER A 17 4.14 12.71 -19.78
CA SER A 17 3.73 13.80 -20.67
C SER A 17 2.80 13.34 -21.81
N SER A 18 2.54 12.03 -21.94
CA SER A 18 1.75 11.40 -22.98
C SER A 18 0.90 10.25 -22.39
N ASP A 19 0.80 9.14 -23.11
CA ASP A 19 0.21 7.88 -22.70
C ASP A 19 1.11 7.19 -21.67
N PHE A 20 0.51 6.81 -20.54
CA PHE A 20 1.22 6.01 -19.55
C PHE A 20 0.26 5.21 -18.67
N ILE A 21 0.82 4.20 -18.02
CA ILE A 21 0.21 3.49 -16.92
C ILE A 21 1.25 3.32 -15.81
N GLU A 22 0.84 3.65 -14.60
CA GLU A 22 1.64 3.51 -13.40
C GLU A 22 0.84 2.80 -12.32
N ILE A 23 1.45 1.81 -11.69
CA ILE A 23 0.94 1.13 -10.51
C ILE A 23 1.94 1.37 -9.40
N SER A 24 1.47 1.95 -8.29
CA SER A 24 2.32 2.36 -7.19
C SER A 24 1.64 2.12 -5.85
N ILE A 25 2.45 2.13 -4.80
CA ILE A 25 1.99 2.22 -3.44
C ILE A 25 2.12 3.70 -3.05
N GLN A 26 1.06 4.26 -2.49
CA GLN A 26 1.06 5.59 -1.90
C GLN A 26 0.29 5.53 -0.58
N ASP A 27 0.84 6.10 0.49
CA ASP A 27 0.24 6.05 1.82
C ASP A 27 -0.09 4.63 2.31
N ARG A 28 0.68 3.63 1.86
CA ARG A 28 0.56 2.19 2.17
C ARG A 28 -0.59 1.45 1.47
N VAL A 29 -1.31 2.11 0.57
CA VAL A 29 -2.35 1.48 -0.24
C VAL A 29 -1.95 1.50 -1.71
N LEU A 30 -2.55 0.61 -2.50
CA LEU A 30 -2.32 0.63 -3.94
C LEU A 30 -3.01 1.83 -4.60
N ARG A 31 -2.32 2.38 -5.58
CA ARG A 31 -2.75 3.45 -6.47
C ARG A 31 -2.37 3.05 -7.88
N ALA A 32 -3.24 3.38 -8.83
CA ALA A 32 -2.92 3.35 -10.23
C ALA A 32 -3.21 4.72 -10.84
N GLU A 33 -2.38 5.12 -11.79
CA GLU A 33 -2.61 6.32 -12.59
C GLU A 33 -2.36 5.99 -14.05
N PHE A 34 -3.25 6.43 -14.93
CA PHE A 34 -3.13 6.18 -16.35
C PHE A 34 -3.62 7.36 -17.18
N SER A 35 -3.05 7.51 -18.37
CA SER A 35 -3.32 8.58 -19.34
C SER A 35 -3.40 7.98 -20.73
N LEU A 36 -4.25 8.55 -21.59
CA LEU A 36 -4.31 8.26 -23.03
C LEU A 36 -3.73 9.39 -23.88
N GLY A 37 -3.08 10.38 -23.24
CA GLY A 37 -2.44 11.53 -23.91
C GLY A 37 -3.14 12.88 -23.66
N ASN A 38 -4.28 12.90 -22.95
CA ASN A 38 -4.97 14.15 -22.58
C ASN A 38 -5.50 14.10 -21.14
N GLY A 39 -4.57 14.22 -20.20
CA GLY A 39 -4.84 14.13 -18.76
C GLY A 39 -4.88 12.68 -18.27
N SER A 40 -4.71 12.53 -16.96
CA SER A 40 -4.69 11.23 -16.30
C SER A 40 -5.93 11.01 -15.42
N LYS A 41 -6.22 9.74 -15.15
CA LYS A 41 -7.15 9.33 -14.10
C LYS A 41 -6.40 8.53 -13.06
N VAL A 42 -6.82 8.72 -11.81
CA VAL A 42 -6.26 8.05 -10.65
C VAL A 42 -7.28 7.07 -10.11
N VAL A 43 -6.86 5.83 -9.92
CA VAL A 43 -7.56 4.80 -9.15
C VAL A 43 -6.83 4.65 -7.83
N ARG A 44 -7.52 4.77 -6.71
CA ARG A 44 -6.93 4.59 -5.39
C ARG A 44 -7.80 3.64 -4.59
N MET A 45 -7.16 2.64 -3.97
CA MET A 45 -7.86 1.75 -3.06
C MET A 45 -8.45 2.55 -1.89
N GLU A 46 -9.73 2.33 -1.62
CA GLU A 46 -10.40 2.97 -0.48
C GLU A 46 -9.99 2.32 0.84
N ASN A 47 -10.45 2.86 1.96
CA ASN A 47 -10.27 2.26 3.29
C ASN A 47 -8.84 1.76 3.57
N GLU A 48 -7.92 2.71 3.81
CA GLU A 48 -6.51 2.41 4.09
C GLU A 48 -6.28 1.45 5.24
N ARG A 49 -7.23 1.26 6.17
CA ARG A 49 -7.02 0.30 7.26
C ARG A 49 -7.14 -1.14 6.78
N ARG A 50 -7.98 -1.39 5.78
CA ARG A 50 -8.24 -2.73 5.24
C ARG A 50 -7.35 -3.07 4.05
N ASN A 51 -7.04 -2.08 3.21
CA ASN A 51 -6.27 -2.29 1.98
C ASN A 51 -4.79 -1.89 2.10
N ARG A 52 -4.24 -1.97 3.32
CA ARG A 52 -2.80 -1.80 3.53
C ARG A 52 -2.07 -2.96 2.90
N VAL A 53 -1.04 -2.63 2.14
CA VAL A 53 -0.18 -3.62 1.47
C VAL A 53 1.27 -3.61 1.97
N ASN A 54 1.51 -2.81 3.01
CA ASN A 54 2.84 -2.60 3.59
C ASN A 54 3.06 -3.40 4.89
N ASP A 55 2.37 -4.53 5.05
CA ASP A 55 2.46 -5.39 6.24
C ASP A 55 3.58 -6.45 6.15
N GLY A 56 4.26 -6.51 5.00
CA GLY A 56 5.33 -7.44 4.71
C GLY A 56 4.86 -8.84 4.30
N GLU A 57 3.55 -9.03 4.11
CA GLU A 57 2.98 -10.26 3.56
C GLU A 57 2.88 -10.18 2.03
N TRP A 58 2.67 -11.34 1.40
CA TRP A 58 2.44 -11.40 -0.03
C TRP A 58 1.00 -10.99 -0.36
N HIS A 59 0.87 -9.97 -1.20
CA HIS A 59 -0.37 -9.53 -1.81
C HIS A 59 -0.40 -9.82 -3.30
N THR A 60 -1.53 -10.24 -3.82
CA THR A 60 -1.77 -10.38 -5.25
C THR A 60 -2.40 -9.11 -5.79
N VAL A 61 -1.87 -8.56 -6.88
CA VAL A 61 -2.39 -7.33 -7.50
C VAL A 61 -2.79 -7.64 -8.92
N HIS A 62 -4.09 -7.53 -9.21
CA HIS A 62 -4.62 -7.68 -10.57
C HIS A 62 -5.03 -6.33 -11.13
N ILE A 63 -4.64 -6.08 -12.37
CA ILE A 63 -4.94 -4.85 -13.10
C ILE A 63 -5.65 -5.25 -14.38
N ILE A 64 -6.85 -4.71 -14.57
CA ILE A 64 -7.67 -4.98 -15.75
C ILE A 64 -7.88 -3.63 -16.44
N PHE A 65 -7.40 -3.51 -17.67
CA PHE A 65 -7.62 -2.33 -18.50
C PHE A 65 -8.50 -2.70 -19.70
N TYR A 66 -9.71 -2.17 -19.74
CA TYR A 66 -10.66 -2.43 -20.83
C TYR A 66 -11.56 -1.21 -21.04
N ASP A 67 -11.86 -0.87 -22.30
CA ASP A 67 -12.70 0.28 -22.68
C ASP A 67 -12.35 1.57 -21.91
N ARG A 68 -11.05 1.90 -21.83
CA ARG A 68 -10.51 3.09 -21.14
C ARG A 68 -10.80 3.13 -19.63
N GLN A 69 -11.19 1.99 -19.06
CA GLN A 69 -11.39 1.80 -17.65
C GLN A 69 -10.28 0.92 -17.09
N LEU A 70 -9.62 1.41 -16.04
CA LEU A 70 -8.68 0.65 -15.26
C LEU A 70 -9.37 0.18 -13.98
N THR A 71 -9.33 -1.12 -13.73
CA THR A 71 -9.79 -1.76 -12.49
C THR A 71 -8.60 -2.36 -11.78
N LEU A 72 -8.44 -1.99 -10.52
CA LEU A 72 -7.42 -2.47 -9.61
C LEU A 72 -8.08 -3.41 -8.60
N VAL A 73 -7.55 -4.61 -8.44
CA VAL A 73 -8.09 -5.65 -7.57
C VAL A 73 -6.97 -6.18 -6.67
N LEU A 74 -7.23 -6.23 -5.37
CA LEU A 74 -6.27 -6.66 -4.35
C LEU A 74 -6.67 -8.02 -3.78
N ASP A 75 -5.72 -8.93 -3.77
CA ASP A 75 -5.82 -10.29 -3.22
C ASP A 75 -7.00 -11.07 -3.82
N GLU A 76 -7.54 -12.04 -3.08
CA GLU A 76 -8.72 -12.81 -3.46
C GLU A 76 -9.98 -11.94 -3.29
N CYS A 77 -10.28 -11.14 -4.31
CA CYS A 77 -11.39 -10.20 -4.30
C CYS A 77 -12.35 -10.44 -5.47
N ASP A 78 -13.64 -10.54 -5.15
CA ASP A 78 -14.71 -10.42 -6.15
C ASP A 78 -14.89 -8.93 -6.50
N ALA A 79 -14.29 -8.52 -7.62
CA ALA A 79 -14.30 -7.12 -8.05
C ALA A 79 -15.72 -6.61 -8.31
N PHE A 80 -16.63 -7.44 -8.84
CA PHE A 80 -18.00 -7.01 -9.12
C PHE A 80 -18.74 -6.66 -7.84
N VAL A 81 -18.65 -7.53 -6.83
CA VAL A 81 -19.27 -7.30 -5.50
C VAL A 81 -18.63 -6.09 -4.83
N ALA A 82 -17.30 -6.01 -4.81
CA ALA A 82 -16.57 -4.91 -4.16
C ALA A 82 -16.93 -3.52 -4.74
N LEU A 83 -17.20 -3.44 -6.04
CA LEU A 83 -17.48 -2.18 -6.74
C LEU A 83 -18.96 -1.78 -6.72
N HIS A 84 -19.90 -2.73 -6.64
CA HIS A 84 -21.33 -2.45 -6.84
C HIS A 84 -22.22 -2.77 -5.63
N ALA A 85 -21.80 -3.65 -4.73
CA ALA A 85 -22.61 -4.02 -3.57
C ALA A 85 -22.38 -3.07 -2.39
N ARG A 86 -23.47 -2.56 -1.81
CA ARG A 86 -23.39 -1.69 -0.62
C ARG A 86 -22.86 -2.47 0.59
N GLY A 87 -21.83 -1.91 1.23
CA GLY A 87 -21.24 -2.51 2.44
C GLY A 87 -20.28 -3.66 2.18
N ALA A 88 -19.96 -3.95 0.91
CA ALA A 88 -18.91 -4.91 0.57
C ALA A 88 -17.53 -4.43 1.04
N VAL A 89 -16.58 -5.37 1.14
CA VAL A 89 -15.18 -5.05 1.41
C VAL A 89 -14.62 -4.33 0.19
N PRO A 90 -14.03 -3.13 0.33
CA PRO A 90 -13.60 -2.32 -0.82
C PRO A 90 -12.25 -2.80 -1.37
N CYS A 91 -12.13 -4.09 -1.70
CA CYS A 91 -10.89 -4.71 -2.20
C CYS A 91 -10.63 -4.49 -3.70
N ALA A 92 -11.48 -3.72 -4.37
CA ALA A 92 -11.28 -3.28 -5.73
C ALA A 92 -11.63 -1.79 -5.89
N ALA A 93 -10.99 -1.13 -6.85
CA ALA A 93 -11.25 0.25 -7.22
C ALA A 93 -11.15 0.40 -8.75
N GLN A 94 -11.89 1.35 -9.32
CA GLN A 94 -11.86 1.59 -10.77
C GLN A 94 -11.99 3.06 -11.12
N ALA A 95 -11.44 3.45 -12.27
CA ALA A 95 -11.70 4.75 -12.89
C ALA A 95 -11.70 4.61 -14.41
N LYS A 96 -12.50 5.44 -15.08
CA LYS A 96 -12.64 5.49 -16.53
C LYS A 96 -12.24 6.86 -17.07
N ILE A 97 -11.53 6.87 -18.20
CA ILE A 97 -11.26 8.09 -18.96
C ILE A 97 -12.42 8.35 -19.91
N ASP A 98 -13.08 9.48 -19.70
CA ASP A 98 -14.06 10.04 -20.63
C ASP A 98 -13.34 10.77 -21.75
N LEU A 99 -13.66 10.40 -22.99
CA LEU A 99 -13.05 11.06 -24.15
C LEU A 99 -13.74 12.40 -24.43
N PRO A 100 -12.99 13.41 -24.91
CA PRO A 100 -13.59 14.62 -25.44
C PRO A 100 -14.62 14.35 -26.54
N ALA A 101 -15.66 15.18 -26.66
CA ALA A 101 -16.74 14.96 -27.63
C ALA A 101 -16.25 14.85 -29.09
N LYS A 102 -15.18 15.58 -29.46
CA LYS A 102 -14.55 15.48 -30.80
C LYS A 102 -14.07 14.06 -31.15
N CYS A 103 -13.84 13.22 -30.14
CA CYS A 103 -13.33 11.86 -30.30
C CYS A 103 -14.40 10.86 -30.71
N VAL A 104 -15.66 11.28 -30.82
CA VAL A 104 -16.72 10.51 -31.49
C VAL A 104 -16.44 10.40 -32.98
N ASP A 105 -15.88 11.44 -33.59
CA ASP A 105 -15.49 11.43 -35.01
C ASP A 105 -14.15 10.70 -35.20
N LEU A 106 -14.21 9.50 -35.79
CA LEU A 106 -13.04 8.66 -36.05
C LEU A 106 -12.04 9.29 -37.04
N SER A 107 -12.45 10.27 -37.83
CA SER A 107 -11.55 11.02 -38.73
C SER A 107 -10.71 12.07 -38.01
N VAL A 108 -11.05 12.40 -36.75
CA VAL A 108 -10.31 13.38 -35.95
C VAL A 108 -9.26 12.65 -35.08
N PRO A 109 -7.99 13.11 -35.10
CA PRO A 109 -6.98 12.63 -34.18
C PRO A 109 -7.43 12.80 -32.73
N CYS A 110 -7.48 11.69 -32.01
CA CYS A 110 -7.76 11.69 -30.58
C CYS A 110 -7.13 10.49 -29.88
N PHE A 111 -6.62 10.79 -28.71
CA PHE A 111 -6.14 9.99 -27.57
C PHE A 111 -7.12 8.92 -27.09
N ARG A 112 -7.39 7.89 -27.91
CA ARG A 112 -8.43 6.86 -27.66
C ARG A 112 -7.90 5.59 -27.01
N PHE A 113 -6.64 5.28 -27.24
CA PHE A 113 -6.00 4.01 -26.86
C PHE A 113 -4.86 4.31 -25.92
N LEU A 114 -4.43 3.28 -25.17
CA LEU A 114 -3.25 3.35 -24.32
C LEU A 114 -2.08 2.81 -25.15
N ASP A 115 -1.35 3.71 -25.79
CA ASP A 115 -0.28 3.36 -26.72
C ASP A 115 1.09 3.62 -26.07
N VAL A 116 1.58 2.64 -25.30
CA VAL A 116 2.88 2.71 -24.61
C VAL A 116 3.98 2.01 -25.42
N TYR A 117 5.11 2.69 -25.63
CA TYR A 117 6.21 2.21 -26.49
C TYR A 117 7.56 2.04 -25.77
N ASN A 118 7.66 2.46 -24.51
CA ASN A 118 8.92 2.54 -23.76
C ASN A 118 9.31 1.23 -23.05
N GLY A 119 8.59 0.14 -23.30
CA GLY A 119 8.73 -1.11 -22.55
C GLY A 119 8.09 -1.06 -21.16
N LEU A 120 8.34 -2.10 -20.37
CA LEU A 120 7.77 -2.29 -19.04
C LEU A 120 8.85 -2.13 -17.98
N PHE A 121 8.69 -1.17 -17.09
CA PHE A 121 9.59 -0.94 -15.96
C PHE A 121 8.96 -1.49 -14.70
N VAL A 122 9.71 -2.32 -13.98
CA VAL A 122 9.27 -2.97 -12.74
C VAL A 122 10.13 -2.46 -11.59
N GLY A 123 9.47 -2.07 -10.49
CA GLY A 123 10.15 -1.63 -9.27
C GLY A 123 10.66 -0.19 -9.28
N GLY A 124 10.25 0.64 -10.24
CA GLY A 124 10.57 2.07 -10.26
C GLY A 124 10.24 2.73 -11.59
N ARG A 125 10.30 4.06 -11.62
CA ARG A 125 10.15 4.86 -12.85
C ARG A 125 11.52 5.17 -13.45
N PRO A 126 11.70 5.05 -14.77
CA PRO A 126 12.93 5.49 -15.43
C PRO A 126 12.99 7.02 -15.48
N ALA A 127 14.12 7.61 -15.11
CA ALA A 127 14.41 9.02 -15.36
C ALA A 127 15.29 9.18 -16.60
N LEU A 128 15.18 10.32 -17.29
CA LEU A 128 16.07 10.68 -18.42
C LEU A 128 17.56 10.67 -18.03
N SER A 129 17.86 10.89 -16.75
CA SER A 129 19.23 10.83 -16.21
C SER A 129 19.79 9.41 -16.06
N GLY A 130 18.99 8.37 -16.34
CA GLY A 130 19.32 6.96 -16.09
C GLY A 130 19.18 6.53 -14.63
N LYS A 131 18.68 7.42 -13.76
CA LYS A 131 18.34 7.12 -12.36
C LYS A 131 16.95 6.49 -12.25
N VAL A 132 16.71 5.80 -11.14
CA VAL A 132 15.39 5.29 -10.77
C VAL A 132 14.68 6.34 -9.91
N GLU A 133 13.48 6.73 -10.34
CA GLU A 133 12.57 7.58 -9.57
C GLU A 133 11.54 6.73 -8.86
N GLU A 134 11.17 7.13 -7.63
CA GLU A 134 10.14 6.47 -6.82
C GLU A 134 10.32 4.94 -6.73
N GLY A 135 11.57 4.50 -6.59
CA GLY A 135 11.92 3.08 -6.57
C GLY A 135 11.19 2.30 -5.47
N PHE A 136 10.72 1.11 -5.81
CA PHE A 136 10.08 0.20 -4.88
C PHE A 136 11.12 -0.62 -4.10
N SER A 137 10.87 -0.78 -2.80
CA SER A 137 11.65 -1.66 -1.93
C SER A 137 10.76 -2.80 -1.44
N GLY A 138 11.04 -4.02 -1.91
CA GLY A 138 10.26 -5.20 -1.56
C GLY A 138 10.50 -6.33 -2.55
N CYS A 139 9.58 -7.30 -2.56
CA CYS A 139 9.62 -8.44 -3.45
C CYS A 139 8.47 -8.41 -4.45
N ILE A 140 8.79 -8.74 -5.70
CA ILE A 140 7.82 -8.94 -6.79
C ILE A 140 8.05 -10.35 -7.32
N ALA A 141 6.96 -11.07 -7.58
CA ALA A 141 6.98 -12.43 -8.10
C ALA A 141 5.75 -12.64 -8.98
N ASN A 142 5.81 -13.65 -9.86
CA ASN A 142 4.70 -14.09 -10.71
C ASN A 142 4.08 -12.95 -11.55
N LEU A 143 4.91 -12.13 -12.21
CA LEU A 143 4.41 -11.09 -13.11
C LEU A 143 3.87 -11.74 -14.37
N THR A 144 2.57 -11.61 -14.59
CA THR A 144 1.90 -12.04 -15.81
C THR A 144 1.34 -10.84 -16.56
N LEU A 145 1.58 -10.76 -17.86
CA LEU A 145 0.99 -9.76 -18.74
C LEU A 145 0.13 -10.48 -19.78
N ASN A 146 -1.17 -10.17 -19.83
CA ASN A 146 -2.13 -10.85 -20.70
C ASN A 146 -2.02 -12.39 -20.58
N GLU A 147 -2.01 -12.90 -19.35
CA GLU A 147 -1.89 -14.33 -18.99
C GLU A 147 -0.54 -14.98 -19.34
N GLN A 148 0.36 -14.28 -20.02
CA GLN A 148 1.70 -14.76 -20.30
C GLN A 148 2.62 -14.42 -19.12
N LEU A 149 3.28 -15.45 -18.57
CA LEU A 149 4.31 -15.26 -17.56
C LEU A 149 5.50 -14.52 -18.17
N ILE A 150 5.87 -13.41 -17.54
CA ILE A 150 7.13 -12.73 -17.80
C ILE A 150 8.16 -13.36 -16.87
N GLU A 151 9.10 -14.12 -17.42
CA GLU A 151 10.19 -14.71 -16.65
C GLU A 151 11.24 -13.64 -16.34
N PHE A 152 11.42 -13.35 -15.06
CA PHE A 152 12.50 -12.51 -14.52
C PHE A 152 13.25 -13.26 -13.41
N SER A 153 13.21 -14.59 -13.48
CA SER A 153 13.96 -15.50 -12.63
C SER A 153 15.47 -15.41 -12.87
N SER A 154 15.88 -14.99 -14.08
CA SER A 154 17.23 -14.58 -14.43
C SER A 154 17.24 -13.10 -14.78
N LEU A 155 18.11 -12.33 -14.11
CA LEU A 155 18.28 -10.91 -14.39
C LEU A 155 19.13 -10.63 -15.65
N ALA A 156 19.70 -11.66 -16.29
CA ALA A 156 20.66 -11.52 -17.37
C ALA A 156 20.11 -10.85 -18.64
N GLU A 157 18.79 -10.94 -18.86
CA GLU A 157 18.11 -10.39 -20.03
C GLU A 157 17.44 -9.03 -19.75
N MET A 158 17.61 -8.48 -18.54
CA MET A 158 16.95 -7.24 -18.09
C MET A 158 17.94 -6.07 -17.95
N ASP A 159 17.50 -4.84 -18.25
CA ASP A 159 18.25 -3.63 -17.85
C ASP A 159 18.03 -3.37 -16.35
N VAL A 160 18.95 -3.87 -15.54
CA VAL A 160 18.87 -3.76 -14.08
C VAL A 160 19.49 -2.46 -13.60
N ARG A 161 18.70 -1.68 -12.86
CA ARG A 161 19.16 -0.45 -12.18
C ARG A 161 18.92 -0.56 -10.67
N GLY A 162 19.89 -0.11 -9.88
CA GLY A 162 19.81 -0.15 -8.42
C GLY A 162 20.22 -1.51 -7.83
N SER A 163 19.66 -1.84 -6.67
CA SER A 163 20.00 -3.06 -5.91
C SER A 163 18.90 -4.11 -6.08
N VAL A 164 18.93 -4.81 -7.23
CA VAL A 164 18.02 -5.92 -7.52
C VAL A 164 18.79 -7.23 -7.35
N VAL A 165 18.19 -8.19 -6.67
CA VAL A 165 18.74 -9.52 -6.45
C VAL A 165 17.69 -10.56 -6.79
N GLU A 166 18.14 -11.71 -7.27
CA GLU A 166 17.25 -12.84 -7.55
C GLU A 166 16.72 -13.46 -6.25
N GLY A 167 15.46 -13.87 -6.28
CA GLY A 167 14.76 -14.42 -5.13
C GLY A 167 14.31 -13.37 -4.12
N CYS A 168 13.48 -13.82 -3.17
CA CYS A 168 13.05 -13.04 -2.03
C CYS A 168 13.41 -13.81 -0.77
N ALA A 169 14.32 -13.26 0.04
CA ALA A 169 14.64 -13.86 1.33
C ALA A 169 13.35 -13.97 2.16
N HIS A 170 13.11 -15.14 2.73
CA HIS A 170 12.01 -15.31 3.68
C HIS A 170 12.15 -14.26 4.79
N ARG A 171 11.02 -13.62 5.14
CA ARG A 171 10.99 -12.70 6.27
C ARG A 171 11.56 -13.41 7.49
N LYS A 172 12.60 -12.83 8.10
CA LYS A 172 13.13 -13.34 9.36
C LYS A 172 11.98 -13.38 10.37
N ASP A 173 11.66 -14.56 10.87
CA ASP A 173 10.66 -14.69 11.93
C ASP A 173 11.28 -14.35 13.28
N PHE A 174 11.20 -13.08 13.66
CA PHE A 174 11.72 -12.64 14.94
C PHE A 174 10.95 -13.22 16.12
N CYS A 175 9.75 -13.78 15.92
CA CYS A 175 9.02 -14.47 16.97
C CYS A 175 9.48 -15.92 17.18
N ALA A 176 10.23 -16.51 16.24
CA ALA A 176 10.71 -17.89 16.35
C ALA A 176 11.57 -18.10 17.59
N ASP A 177 12.40 -17.11 17.94
CA ASP A 177 13.28 -17.14 19.12
C ASP A 177 12.57 -16.74 20.43
N SER A 178 11.24 -16.61 20.42
CA SER A 178 10.42 -16.23 21.59
C SER A 178 10.94 -14.99 22.34
N PRO A 179 11.10 -13.82 21.68
CA PRO A 179 11.65 -12.62 22.30
C PRO A 179 10.73 -11.96 23.33
N CYS A 180 9.49 -12.44 23.47
CA CYS A 180 8.46 -11.89 24.33
C CYS A 180 8.27 -12.73 25.60
N SER A 181 7.85 -12.09 26.70
CA SER A 181 7.44 -12.79 27.92
C SER A 181 6.24 -13.71 27.69
N LEU A 182 6.10 -14.79 28.47
CA LEU A 182 5.04 -15.82 28.34
C LEU A 182 3.60 -15.25 28.27
N GLU A 183 3.33 -14.15 28.95
CA GLU A 183 1.99 -13.52 28.99
C GLU A 183 1.71 -12.59 27.79
N ALA A 184 2.70 -12.38 26.91
CA ALA A 184 2.62 -11.45 25.81
C ALA A 184 2.43 -12.17 24.47
N LYS A 185 1.54 -11.65 23.61
CA LYS A 185 1.41 -12.15 22.24
C LYS A 185 2.52 -11.54 21.39
N CYS A 186 3.47 -12.35 20.96
CA CYS A 186 4.49 -11.94 19.98
C CYS A 186 3.83 -11.64 18.64
N VAL A 187 4.15 -10.46 18.08
CA VAL A 187 3.74 -10.05 16.74
C VAL A 187 5.02 -9.81 15.95
N ASN A 188 5.30 -10.71 15.01
CA ASN A 188 6.48 -10.61 14.16
C ASN A 188 6.41 -9.33 13.32
N ARG A 189 7.53 -8.60 13.22
CA ARG A 189 7.68 -7.34 12.47
C ARG A 189 8.87 -7.46 11.53
N TRP A 190 8.99 -6.52 10.61
CA TRP A 190 10.05 -6.52 9.60
C TRP A 190 11.46 -6.34 10.17
N ASN A 191 11.61 -5.58 11.26
CA ASN A 191 12.89 -5.30 11.90
C ASN A 191 12.96 -5.79 13.36
N GLY A 192 12.13 -6.78 13.72
CA GLY A 192 12.08 -7.28 15.09
C GLY A 192 10.75 -7.94 15.43
N ALA A 193 10.49 -8.09 16.72
CA ALA A 193 9.19 -8.53 17.22
C ALA A 193 8.57 -7.42 18.08
N ASN A 194 7.25 -7.37 18.13
CA ASN A 194 6.51 -6.50 19.03
C ASN A 194 5.65 -7.35 19.98
N CYS A 195 5.78 -7.14 21.28
CA CYS A 195 5.08 -7.91 22.30
C CYS A 195 3.78 -7.19 22.69
N ARG A 196 2.62 -7.76 22.33
CA ARG A 196 1.31 -7.24 22.76
C ARG A 196 0.97 -7.79 24.16
N CYS A 197 1.03 -6.91 25.16
CA CYS A 197 0.67 -7.21 26.54
C CYS A 197 -0.87 -7.10 26.74
N PRO A 198 -1.49 -7.93 27.60
CA PRO A 198 -2.93 -7.89 27.85
C PRO A 198 -3.42 -6.61 28.54
N HIS A 199 -2.63 -6.05 29.49
CA HIS A 199 -3.07 -4.98 30.40
C HIS A 199 -2.11 -3.77 30.50
N SER A 200 -1.19 -3.57 29.56
CA SER A 200 -0.26 -2.42 29.58
C SER A 200 -0.01 -1.83 28.19
N ALA A 201 0.39 -0.55 28.15
CA ALA A 201 0.81 0.12 26.93
C ALA A 201 2.00 -0.62 26.28
N HIS A 202 1.98 -0.73 24.96
CA HIS A 202 2.98 -1.43 24.14
C HIS A 202 4.41 -1.03 24.52
N HIS A 203 5.25 -2.01 24.87
CA HIS A 203 6.65 -1.78 25.25
C HIS A 203 7.57 -2.68 24.41
N THR A 204 8.77 -2.19 24.11
CA THR A 204 9.81 -2.89 23.32
C THR A 204 10.58 -3.95 24.13
N GLY A 205 9.97 -4.50 25.19
CA GLY A 205 10.63 -5.42 26.12
C GLY A 205 9.65 -6.32 26.88
N THR A 206 9.89 -6.53 28.17
CA THR A 206 9.05 -7.37 29.05
C THR A 206 7.76 -6.66 29.45
N CYS A 207 6.64 -7.40 29.50
CA CYS A 207 5.38 -6.91 30.05
C CYS A 207 5.49 -6.79 31.57
N SER A 208 6.25 -5.81 32.06
CA SER A 208 6.22 -5.46 33.48
C SER A 208 4.94 -4.66 33.74
N ALA A 209 4.10 -5.17 34.65
CA ALA A 209 2.92 -4.48 35.13
C ALA A 209 3.35 -3.19 35.86
N GLY A 210 3.49 -2.09 35.12
CA GLY A 210 3.68 -0.77 35.69
C GLY A 210 2.44 -0.41 36.51
N LYS A 211 2.56 -0.45 37.84
CA LYS A 211 1.55 0.06 38.77
C LYS A 211 1.41 1.57 38.50
N TRP A 212 0.34 1.97 37.81
CA TRP A 212 0.01 3.38 37.63
C TRP A 212 -0.58 3.93 38.93
N SER A 213 0.16 4.78 39.65
CA SER A 213 -0.39 5.58 40.73
C SER A 213 -0.92 6.91 40.17
N VAL A 214 -2.24 7.05 40.09
CA VAL A 214 -2.88 8.35 39.80
C VAL A 214 -2.81 9.19 41.08
N LYS A 215 -2.00 10.25 41.09
CA LYS A 215 -2.03 11.26 42.16
C LYS A 215 -3.14 12.26 41.84
N VAL A 216 -4.25 12.16 42.57
CA VAL A 216 -5.33 13.16 42.55
C VAL A 216 -5.00 14.23 43.59
N TYR A 217 -4.78 15.47 43.16
CA TYR A 217 -4.67 16.61 44.06
C TYR A 217 -6.06 17.20 44.28
N LEU A 218 -6.62 17.00 45.48
CA LEU A 218 -7.85 17.65 45.89
C LEU A 218 -7.51 19.01 46.50
N TYR A 219 -7.86 20.10 45.82
CA TYR A 219 -7.84 21.43 46.43
C TYR A 219 -9.09 21.59 47.31
N SER A 220 -8.90 21.78 48.62
CA SER A 220 -10.02 22.12 49.51
C SER A 220 -10.43 23.57 49.28
N ALA A 221 -11.59 23.78 48.66
CA ALA A 221 -12.27 25.07 48.73
C ALA A 221 -12.81 25.27 50.16
N ALA A 222 -12.28 26.27 50.86
CA ALA A 222 -12.76 26.68 52.17
C ALA A 222 -14.25 27.03 52.13
N LYS A 223 -15.03 26.51 53.09
CA LYS A 223 -16.34 27.04 53.42
C LYS A 223 -16.41 27.32 54.92
N ARG A 224 -16.44 28.61 55.26
CA ARG A 224 -16.85 29.10 56.58
C ARG A 224 -18.24 28.57 56.89
N LEU A 225 -18.40 27.97 58.06
CA LEU A 225 -19.68 27.90 58.76
C LEU A 225 -19.42 28.20 60.24
N SER A 226 -19.94 29.36 60.64
CA SER A 226 -20.08 29.79 62.02
C SER A 226 -21.16 28.92 62.68
N ALA A 227 -20.85 28.33 63.84
CA ALA A 227 -21.85 27.72 64.70
C ALA A 227 -21.54 28.04 66.17
N LYS A 228 -22.31 29.01 66.69
CA LYS A 228 -22.59 29.24 68.11
C LYS A 228 -23.23 27.99 68.73
N ARG A 229 -22.77 27.57 69.92
CA ARG A 229 -23.55 27.19 71.14
C ARG A 229 -22.60 26.54 72.16
N GLN A 230 -22.35 27.22 73.28
CA GLN A 230 -23.03 27.09 74.59
C GLN A 230 -22.36 26.04 75.49
N GLY A 231 -21.77 26.59 76.56
CA GLY A 231 -21.17 25.97 77.73
C GLY A 231 -20.64 27.12 78.56
#